data_AF-A0A250XIB5-F1
#
_entry.id   AF-A0A250XIB5-F1
#
_cell.length_a   1.000
_cell.length_b   1.000
_cell.length_c   1.000
_cell.angle_alpha   90.00
_cell.angle_beta   90.00
_cell.angle_gamma   90.00
#
_symmetry.space_group_name_H-M   'P 1'
#
loop_
_entity.id
_entity.type
_entity.pdbx_description
1 polymer ?
#
loop_
_entity_poly.entity_id
_entity_poly.type
_entity_poly.pdbx_seq_one_letter_code
_entity_poly.pdbx_strand_id
1 'polypeptide(L)'
;MSQQQLKMNLEVREHPRKGRCLFTMQLFRAGEVVFEEEPLLLVVAPENCLSTCAFCIRSLSAGKSNITCLHCNQACFCSPSCAQQAASTSWSHGPDICRAYQVASRQAMPCEDLAVYRFLVHALKLREIQGTDPDGRYQRLCSLVGAPSAADAATVQRLIPLLEHALGGLQQVPGLTPEELAALVRKEQLNSYGIMADPWSDGERRIKGSGLYQKCALINHECNPNTARCDVFDGTSVRMTLRAMHDLPPGSEVTISYCPLSWSYEERQQQCRSVYGFICNCPRCQAECLRLRSRRTVDDSSEWETESSSDAMEEDDGGAEAQTQEGASTSNKVKADEDNDDEDEPNSYLIDLPPNTEEGPLDPTYLQIYLMKYACSRPQCYGTLVPLPSSSLPSQLRSPNVPTLPASALPEGAMNEPSQLFECNVCCFQRTEEQFLVELEQGSGHNH
;
A
#
# COMPACT_ATOMS: atom_id res chain seq x y z
N MET A 1 -11.99 19.44 -2.84
CA MET A 1 -11.39 20.27 -3.92
C MET A 1 -12.04 19.92 -5.25
N SER A 2 -12.57 20.91 -5.97
CA SER A 2 -13.24 20.72 -7.28
C SER A 2 -12.25 20.25 -8.36
N GLN A 3 -12.73 19.65 -9.46
CA GLN A 3 -11.89 19.29 -10.64
C GLN A 3 -11.07 20.49 -11.18
N GLN A 4 -11.51 21.71 -10.89
CA GLN A 4 -10.88 22.96 -11.27
C GLN A 4 -9.55 23.21 -10.54
N GLN A 5 -9.39 22.66 -9.32
CA GLN A 5 -8.19 22.84 -8.51
C GLN A 5 -7.07 21.85 -8.85
N LEU A 6 -7.40 20.67 -9.42
CA LEU A 6 -6.37 19.81 -10.03
C LEU A 6 -5.73 20.51 -11.22
N LYS A 7 -6.55 21.12 -12.10
CA LYS A 7 -6.04 21.82 -13.28
C LYS A 7 -5.06 22.96 -12.99
N MET A 8 -5.01 23.49 -11.76
CA MET A 8 -4.07 24.56 -11.41
C MET A 8 -2.69 24.03 -11.00
N ASN A 9 -2.62 22.82 -10.44
CA ASN A 9 -1.41 22.33 -9.78
C ASN A 9 -0.87 21.01 -10.36
N LEU A 10 -1.72 20.21 -11.00
CA LEU A 10 -1.41 18.88 -11.51
C LEU A 10 -2.01 18.66 -12.89
N GLU A 11 -1.30 17.95 -13.74
CA GLU A 11 -1.73 17.59 -15.09
C GLU A 11 -1.63 16.09 -15.31
N VAL A 12 -2.64 15.49 -15.96
CA VAL A 12 -2.56 14.09 -16.40
C VAL A 12 -1.97 14.07 -17.80
N ARG A 13 -0.90 13.31 -18.01
CA ARG A 13 -0.29 13.06 -19.32
C ARG A 13 -0.24 11.56 -19.61
N GLU A 14 -0.30 11.20 -20.87
CA GLU A 14 -0.11 9.81 -21.32
C GLU A 14 1.38 9.51 -21.50
N HIS A 15 1.83 8.38 -20.96
CA HIS A 15 3.18 7.86 -21.09
C HIS A 15 3.14 6.49 -21.78
N PRO A 16 3.96 6.23 -22.82
CA PRO A 16 3.85 5.02 -23.65
C PRO A 16 3.95 3.70 -22.88
N ARG A 17 4.67 3.67 -21.75
CA ARG A 17 4.90 2.45 -20.95
C ARG A 17 4.11 2.41 -19.64
N LYS A 18 3.75 3.58 -19.09
CA LYS A 18 3.12 3.72 -17.76
C LYS A 18 1.62 4.01 -17.87
N GLY A 19 1.11 4.29 -19.08
CA GLY A 19 -0.24 4.79 -19.27
C GLY A 19 -0.36 6.21 -18.72
N ARG A 20 -1.42 6.49 -17.97
CA ARG A 20 -1.65 7.82 -17.39
C ARG A 20 -0.67 8.10 -16.25
N CYS A 21 -0.10 9.29 -16.27
CA CYS A 21 0.85 9.80 -15.28
C CYS A 21 0.38 11.17 -14.78
N LEU A 22 0.62 11.46 -13.50
CA LEU A 22 0.30 12.75 -12.89
C LEU A 22 1.56 13.61 -12.80
N PHE A 23 1.53 14.84 -13.29
CA PHE A 23 2.68 15.74 -13.33
C PHE A 23 2.40 17.03 -12.56
N THR A 24 3.39 17.57 -11.88
CA THR A 24 3.32 18.89 -11.22
C THR A 24 3.28 20.02 -12.24
N MET A 25 2.47 21.04 -11.99
CA MET A 25 2.41 22.27 -12.79
C MET A 25 3.06 23.47 -12.10
N GLN A 26 3.50 23.28 -10.86
CA GLN A 26 4.18 24.27 -10.03
C GLN A 26 5.23 23.59 -9.14
N LEU A 27 6.05 24.41 -8.47
CA LEU A 27 6.95 23.94 -7.43
C LEU A 27 6.14 23.57 -6.19
N PHE A 28 6.37 22.39 -5.64
CA PHE A 28 5.99 22.05 -4.27
C PHE A 28 7.25 21.95 -3.41
N ARG A 29 7.22 22.53 -2.21
CA ARG A 29 8.30 22.37 -1.23
C ARG A 29 8.14 21.07 -0.46
N ALA A 30 9.24 20.56 0.10
CA ALA A 30 9.22 19.43 1.02
C ALA A 30 8.14 19.61 2.11
N GLY A 31 7.27 18.61 2.26
CA GLY A 31 6.20 18.55 3.26
C GLY A 31 4.88 19.22 2.86
N GLU A 32 4.87 19.97 1.75
CA GLU A 32 3.65 20.55 1.21
C GLU A 32 2.68 19.46 0.74
N VAL A 33 1.40 19.76 0.91
CA VAL A 33 0.31 18.90 0.43
C VAL A 33 0.18 19.11 -1.07
N VAL A 34 0.50 18.07 -1.84
CA VAL A 34 0.37 18.06 -3.29
C VAL A 34 -1.11 18.05 -3.68
N PHE A 35 -1.89 17.16 -3.07
CA PHE A 35 -3.35 17.20 -3.08
C PHE A 35 -3.96 16.34 -1.98
N GLU A 36 -5.28 16.48 -1.80
CA GLU A 36 -6.07 15.61 -0.94
C GLU A 36 -7.31 15.09 -1.68
N GLU A 37 -7.73 13.87 -1.34
CA GLU A 37 -8.91 13.24 -1.91
C GLU A 37 -9.72 12.49 -0.84
N GLU A 38 -11.03 12.70 -0.87
CA GLU A 38 -12.01 11.91 -0.13
C GLU A 38 -12.36 10.65 -0.94
N PRO A 39 -12.56 9.50 -0.28
CA PRO A 39 -12.85 8.24 -0.97
C PRO A 39 -14.19 8.29 -1.69
N LEU A 40 -14.24 7.64 -2.86
CA LEU A 40 -15.48 7.33 -3.57
C LEU A 40 -16.32 6.32 -2.78
N LEU A 41 -15.65 5.32 -2.21
CA LEU A 41 -16.22 4.25 -1.38
C LEU A 41 -15.23 3.88 -0.29
N LEU A 42 -15.78 3.57 0.89
CA LEU A 42 -15.09 2.94 2.01
C LEU A 42 -15.83 1.65 2.36
N VAL A 43 -15.13 0.53 2.40
CA VAL A 43 -15.70 -0.78 2.72
C VAL A 43 -14.86 -1.44 3.80
N VAL A 44 -15.50 -1.79 4.91
CA VAL A 44 -14.85 -2.51 6.01
C VAL A 44 -14.66 -3.97 5.62
N ALA A 45 -13.45 -4.49 5.84
CA ALA A 45 -13.12 -5.88 5.60
C ALA A 45 -14.04 -6.81 6.45
N PRO A 46 -14.59 -7.90 5.88
CA PRO A 46 -15.53 -8.78 6.59
C PRO A 46 -15.08 -9.22 7.99
N GLU A 47 -13.83 -9.62 8.12
CA GLU A 47 -13.16 -10.05 9.36
C GLU A 47 -13.08 -8.93 10.42
N ASN A 48 -13.19 -7.67 10.01
CA ASN A 48 -13.07 -6.50 10.87
C ASN A 48 -14.40 -5.77 11.11
N CYS A 49 -15.53 -6.38 10.72
CA CYS A 49 -16.84 -5.72 10.73
C CYS A 49 -17.35 -5.31 12.12
N LEU A 50 -16.82 -5.91 13.20
CA LEU A 50 -17.16 -5.58 14.59
C LEU A 50 -16.06 -4.80 15.32
N SER A 51 -14.84 -4.76 14.77
CA SER A 51 -13.69 -4.05 15.33
C SER A 51 -13.43 -2.70 14.66
N THR A 52 -14.21 -2.35 13.64
CA THR A 52 -14.01 -1.14 12.83
C THR A 52 -15.33 -0.42 12.58
N CYS A 53 -15.33 0.91 12.69
CA CYS A 53 -16.50 1.74 12.40
C CYS A 53 -16.89 1.62 10.91
N ALA A 54 -18.11 1.19 10.60
CA ALA A 54 -18.60 1.03 9.23
C ALA A 54 -18.81 2.35 8.47
N PHE A 55 -18.69 3.50 9.14
CA PHE A 55 -18.79 4.82 8.52
C PHE A 55 -17.41 5.47 8.32
N CYS A 56 -16.71 5.75 9.42
CA CYS A 56 -15.45 6.49 9.40
C CYS A 56 -14.20 5.60 9.47
N ILE A 57 -14.37 4.27 9.43
CA ILE A 57 -13.32 3.24 9.48
C ILE A 57 -12.34 3.34 10.67
N ARG A 58 -12.68 4.10 11.71
CA ARG A 58 -11.91 4.14 12.96
C ARG A 58 -11.95 2.77 13.65
N SER A 59 -10.81 2.33 14.18
CA SER A 59 -10.74 1.12 15.01
C SER A 59 -11.57 1.31 16.29
N LEU A 60 -12.28 0.26 16.68
CA LEU A 60 -13.16 0.25 17.84
C LEU A 60 -12.44 -0.43 19.01
N SER A 61 -12.27 0.30 20.11
CA SER A 61 -11.62 -0.21 21.32
C SER A 61 -12.63 -1.00 22.17
N ALA A 62 -12.17 -2.09 22.79
CA ALA A 62 -12.93 -2.77 23.84
C ALA A 62 -13.16 -1.81 25.02
N GLY A 63 -14.38 -1.76 25.56
CA GLY A 63 -14.75 -0.90 26.70
C GLY A 63 -15.27 0.51 26.34
N LYS A 64 -15.31 0.89 25.06
CA LYS A 64 -16.05 2.07 24.60
C LYS A 64 -17.48 1.70 24.21
N SER A 65 -18.41 2.65 24.30
CA SER A 65 -19.81 2.48 23.87
C SER A 65 -19.91 2.44 22.34
N ASN A 66 -19.49 1.32 21.76
CA ASN A 66 -19.64 1.02 20.34
C ASN A 66 -21.10 0.62 20.05
N ILE A 67 -21.61 0.96 18.88
CA ILE A 67 -23.01 0.72 18.49
C ILE A 67 -23.03 -0.31 17.38
N THR A 68 -23.43 -1.54 17.71
CA THR A 68 -23.63 -2.60 16.71
C THR A 68 -25.01 -2.45 16.06
N CYS A 69 -25.07 -2.56 14.74
CA CYS A 69 -26.33 -2.55 14.01
C CYS A 69 -27.14 -3.82 14.33
N LEU A 70 -28.29 -3.66 14.98
CA LEU A 70 -29.14 -4.78 15.44
C LEU A 70 -29.88 -5.50 14.32
N HIS A 71 -29.94 -4.92 13.12
CA HIS A 71 -30.63 -5.52 11.98
C HIS A 71 -29.74 -6.56 11.27
N CYS A 72 -28.51 -6.18 10.93
CA CYS A 72 -27.59 -7.06 10.22
C CYS A 72 -26.60 -7.79 11.14
N ASN A 73 -26.25 -7.23 12.31
CA ASN A 73 -25.14 -7.68 13.16
C ASN A 73 -23.80 -7.81 12.40
N GLN A 74 -23.63 -7.02 11.33
CA GLN A 74 -22.46 -7.03 10.43
C GLN A 74 -21.83 -5.64 10.25
N ALA A 75 -22.26 -4.66 11.06
CA ALA A 75 -21.73 -3.31 11.06
C ALA A 75 -21.72 -2.76 12.48
N CYS A 76 -20.66 -2.04 12.82
CA CYS A 76 -20.48 -1.40 14.11
C CYS A 76 -20.07 0.07 13.93
N PHE A 77 -20.41 0.93 14.88
CA PHE A 77 -20.16 2.38 14.80
C PHE A 77 -19.51 2.90 16.08
N CYS A 78 -18.59 3.86 15.93
CA CYS A 78 -17.90 4.47 17.08
C CYS A 78 -18.75 5.50 17.83
N SER A 79 -19.86 5.97 17.26
CA SER A 79 -20.72 6.99 17.86
C SER A 79 -22.14 6.98 17.24
N PRO A 80 -23.14 7.54 17.95
CA PRO A 80 -24.48 7.73 17.39
C PRO A 80 -24.48 8.58 16.10
N SER A 81 -23.58 9.57 16.02
CA SER A 81 -23.43 10.41 14.83
C SER A 81 -22.97 9.60 13.61
N CYS A 82 -21.97 8.73 13.76
CA CYS A 82 -21.54 7.84 12.68
C CYS A 82 -22.64 6.87 12.26
N ALA A 83 -23.39 6.29 13.22
CA ALA A 83 -24.51 5.40 12.90
C ALA A 83 -25.61 6.12 12.12
N GLN A 84 -25.97 7.36 12.53
CA GLN A 84 -26.98 8.16 11.86
C GLN A 84 -26.53 8.58 10.45
N GLN A 85 -25.30 9.06 10.30
CA GLN A 85 -24.74 9.46 9.00
C GLN A 85 -24.65 8.27 8.04
N ALA A 86 -24.23 7.10 8.52
CA ALA A 86 -24.19 5.89 7.70
C ALA A 86 -25.57 5.47 7.22
N ALA A 87 -26.59 5.56 8.08
CA ALA A 87 -27.97 5.22 7.75
C ALA A 87 -28.61 6.22 6.77
N SER A 88 -28.27 7.52 6.86
CA SER A 88 -28.76 8.55 5.93
C SER A 88 -28.04 8.56 4.59
N THR A 89 -26.94 7.80 4.47
CA THR A 89 -26.09 7.78 3.28
C THR A 89 -26.32 6.48 2.52
N SER A 90 -27.05 6.55 1.40
CA SER A 90 -27.54 5.38 0.65
C SER A 90 -26.44 4.40 0.23
N TRP A 91 -25.21 4.87 0.00
CA TRP A 91 -24.05 4.06 -0.40
C TRP A 91 -23.14 3.63 0.76
N SER A 92 -23.47 3.93 2.02
CA SER A 92 -22.68 3.57 3.21
C SER A 92 -23.33 2.44 4.02
N HIS A 93 -24.30 2.73 4.88
CA HIS A 93 -25.04 1.70 5.61
C HIS A 93 -26.54 2.02 5.66
N GLY A 94 -27.09 2.41 4.51
CA GLY A 94 -28.52 2.60 4.34
C GLY A 94 -29.33 1.29 4.46
N PRO A 95 -30.66 1.35 4.43
CA PRO A 95 -31.54 0.19 4.63
C PRO A 95 -31.24 -1.00 3.71
N ASP A 96 -30.94 -0.73 2.42
CA ASP A 96 -30.67 -1.80 1.45
C ASP A 96 -29.31 -2.47 1.67
N ILE A 97 -28.27 -1.69 2.01
CA ILE A 97 -26.95 -2.24 2.35
C ILE A 97 -27.05 -3.06 3.63
N CYS A 98 -27.79 -2.55 4.63
CA CYS A 98 -28.05 -3.26 5.87
C CYS A 98 -28.73 -4.62 5.61
N ARG A 99 -29.78 -4.63 4.77
CA ARG A 99 -30.45 -5.86 4.33
C ARG A 99 -29.48 -6.80 3.60
N ALA A 100 -28.69 -6.28 2.68
CA ALA A 100 -27.72 -7.06 1.93
C ALA A 100 -26.68 -7.73 2.82
N TYR A 101 -26.21 -7.04 3.86
CA TYR A 101 -25.31 -7.60 4.88
C TYR A 101 -25.98 -8.70 5.69
N GLN A 102 -27.25 -8.51 6.07
CA GLN A 102 -28.04 -9.52 6.79
C GLN A 102 -28.28 -10.78 5.93
N VAL A 103 -28.51 -10.62 4.63
CA VAL A 103 -28.64 -11.74 3.69
C VAL A 103 -27.34 -12.53 3.62
N ALA A 104 -26.22 -11.84 3.40
CA ALA A 104 -24.92 -12.49 3.28
C ALA A 104 -24.47 -13.17 4.57
N SER A 105 -24.79 -12.61 5.74
CA SER A 105 -24.43 -13.22 7.04
C SER A 105 -25.09 -14.57 7.31
N ARG A 106 -26.12 -14.95 6.53
CA ARG A 106 -26.79 -16.25 6.63
C ARG A 106 -26.24 -17.28 5.65
N GLN A 107 -25.32 -16.88 4.78
CA GLN A 107 -24.71 -17.74 3.78
C GLN A 107 -23.29 -18.12 4.23
N ALA A 108 -22.92 -19.37 4.01
CA ALA A 108 -21.53 -19.79 4.16
C ALA A 108 -20.79 -19.45 2.87
N MET A 109 -19.92 -18.44 2.90
CA MET A 109 -19.14 -18.02 1.73
C MET A 109 -17.69 -17.67 2.13
N PRO A 110 -16.72 -17.84 1.21
CA PRO A 110 -15.35 -17.43 1.44
C PRO A 110 -15.26 -15.93 1.78
N CYS A 111 -14.27 -15.55 2.61
CA CYS A 111 -14.08 -14.16 3.02
C CYS A 111 -13.87 -13.22 1.82
N GLU A 112 -13.13 -13.69 0.80
CA GLU A 112 -12.87 -12.96 -0.44
C GLU A 112 -14.16 -12.67 -1.22
N ASP A 113 -15.00 -13.69 -1.43
CA ASP A 113 -16.31 -13.54 -2.07
C ASP A 113 -17.22 -12.59 -1.26
N LEU A 114 -17.16 -12.64 0.08
CA LEU A 114 -17.91 -11.72 0.95
C LEU A 114 -17.40 -10.26 0.84
N ALA A 115 -16.09 -10.05 0.75
CA ALA A 115 -15.51 -8.72 0.53
C ALA A 115 -15.94 -8.14 -0.82
N VAL A 116 -15.88 -8.93 -1.88
CA VAL A 116 -16.36 -8.56 -3.22
C VAL A 116 -17.86 -8.26 -3.22
N TYR A 117 -18.66 -9.12 -2.58
CA TYR A 117 -20.11 -8.90 -2.44
C TYR A 117 -20.42 -7.57 -1.75
N ARG A 118 -19.76 -7.28 -0.62
CA ARG A 118 -19.93 -6.01 0.09
C ARG A 118 -19.59 -4.83 -0.81
N PHE A 119 -18.45 -4.86 -1.49
CA PHE A 119 -18.09 -3.82 -2.45
C PHE A 119 -19.16 -3.61 -3.54
N LEU A 120 -19.63 -4.69 -4.18
CA LEU A 120 -20.62 -4.63 -5.25
C LEU A 120 -21.94 -4.00 -4.79
N VAL A 121 -22.41 -4.35 -3.59
CA VAL A 121 -23.62 -3.75 -3.00
C VAL A 121 -23.48 -2.23 -2.88
N HIS A 122 -22.34 -1.75 -2.38
CA HIS A 122 -22.07 -0.31 -2.28
C HIS A 122 -21.98 0.36 -3.65
N ALA A 123 -21.28 -0.26 -4.62
CA ALA A 123 -21.15 0.25 -5.97
C ALA A 123 -22.49 0.33 -6.72
N LEU A 124 -23.38 -0.65 -6.51
CA LEU A 124 -24.72 -0.64 -7.09
C LEU A 124 -25.61 0.44 -6.46
N LYS A 125 -25.50 0.68 -5.15
CA LYS A 125 -26.19 1.83 -4.54
C LYS A 125 -25.67 3.17 -5.05
N LEU A 126 -24.37 3.29 -5.37
CA LEU A 126 -23.86 4.47 -6.07
C LEU A 126 -24.46 4.64 -7.47
N ARG A 127 -24.59 3.54 -8.23
CA ARG A 127 -25.23 3.55 -9.56
C ARG A 127 -26.67 4.05 -9.48
N GLU A 128 -27.43 3.56 -8.49
CA GLU A 128 -28.83 3.92 -8.33
C GLU A 128 -29.01 5.43 -8.11
N ILE A 129 -28.13 6.06 -7.33
CA ILE A 129 -28.23 7.49 -7.03
C ILE A 129 -27.44 8.38 -8.00
N GLN A 130 -26.86 7.83 -9.07
CA GLN A 130 -25.91 8.55 -9.93
C GLN A 130 -26.47 9.85 -10.55
N GLY A 131 -27.78 9.93 -10.76
CA GLY A 131 -28.45 11.12 -11.28
C GLY A 131 -28.63 12.25 -10.25
N THR A 132 -28.49 11.94 -8.97
CA THR A 132 -28.67 12.88 -7.84
C THR A 132 -27.41 13.07 -7.01
N ASP A 133 -26.38 12.25 -7.21
CA ASP A 133 -25.10 12.36 -6.50
C ASP A 133 -24.31 13.57 -7.03
N PRO A 134 -24.19 14.67 -6.25
CA PRO A 134 -23.50 15.87 -6.72
C PRO A 134 -22.02 15.63 -6.99
N ASP A 135 -21.44 14.58 -6.39
CA ASP A 135 -20.03 14.25 -6.56
C ASP A 135 -19.79 13.26 -7.71
N GLY A 136 -20.84 12.76 -8.38
CA GLY A 136 -20.71 11.82 -9.51
C GLY A 136 -19.84 10.59 -9.20
N ARG A 137 -19.92 10.04 -7.99
CA ARG A 137 -19.02 8.97 -7.50
C ARG A 137 -19.06 7.73 -8.39
N TYR A 138 -20.25 7.33 -8.86
CA TYR A 138 -20.37 6.17 -9.74
C TYR A 138 -19.65 6.36 -11.07
N GLN A 139 -19.83 7.52 -11.72
CA GLN A 139 -19.13 7.82 -12.98
C GLN A 139 -17.61 7.85 -12.78
N ARG A 140 -17.14 8.41 -11.66
CA ARG A 140 -15.73 8.40 -11.28
C ARG A 140 -15.20 6.98 -11.03
N LEU A 141 -15.97 6.13 -10.35
CA LEU A 141 -15.65 4.71 -10.18
C LEU A 141 -15.51 4.00 -11.53
N CYS A 142 -16.45 4.22 -12.46
CA CYS A 142 -16.40 3.63 -13.80
C CYS A 142 -15.17 4.06 -14.62
N SER A 143 -14.60 5.25 -14.35
CA SER A 143 -13.43 5.78 -15.06
C SER A 143 -12.09 5.16 -14.65
N LEU A 144 -12.07 4.33 -13.59
CA LEU A 144 -10.88 3.62 -13.13
C LEU A 144 -10.46 2.53 -14.12
N VAL A 145 -9.17 2.19 -14.14
CA VAL A 145 -8.63 1.11 -15.00
C VAL A 145 -9.07 -0.24 -14.45
N GLY A 146 -9.50 -1.15 -15.34
CA GLY A 146 -9.85 -2.51 -14.96
C GLY A 146 -10.81 -3.10 -15.98
N ALA A 147 -10.27 -3.95 -16.85
CA ALA A 147 -11.04 -4.78 -17.77
C ALA A 147 -11.24 -6.16 -17.13
N PRO A 148 -12.45 -6.72 -17.15
CA PRO A 148 -12.76 -7.95 -16.43
C PRO A 148 -11.94 -9.14 -16.93
N SER A 149 -11.50 -9.99 -16.02
CA SER A 149 -10.90 -11.30 -16.31
C SER A 149 -11.95 -12.42 -16.20
N ALA A 150 -11.59 -13.62 -16.66
CA ALA A 150 -12.42 -14.82 -16.47
C ALA A 150 -12.66 -15.14 -14.98
N ALA A 151 -11.67 -14.88 -14.12
CA ALA A 151 -11.79 -15.06 -12.68
C ALA A 151 -12.82 -14.09 -12.08
N ASP A 152 -12.80 -12.83 -12.50
CA ASP A 152 -13.77 -11.82 -12.06
C ASP A 152 -15.19 -12.21 -12.46
N ALA A 153 -15.37 -12.67 -13.70
CA ALA A 153 -16.66 -13.15 -14.21
C ALA A 153 -17.17 -14.35 -13.42
N ALA A 154 -16.31 -15.33 -13.10
CA ALA A 154 -16.66 -16.49 -12.30
C ALA A 154 -17.10 -16.09 -10.88
N THR A 155 -16.40 -15.16 -10.24
CA THR A 155 -16.77 -14.62 -8.92
C THR A 155 -18.12 -13.92 -8.97
N VAL A 156 -18.33 -13.04 -9.95
CA VAL A 156 -19.63 -12.36 -10.12
C VAL A 156 -20.76 -13.37 -10.34
N GLN A 157 -20.54 -14.40 -11.17
CA GLN A 157 -21.56 -15.41 -11.44
C GLN A 157 -22.03 -16.14 -10.17
N ARG A 158 -21.14 -16.38 -9.20
CA ARG A 158 -21.50 -16.95 -7.89
C ARG A 158 -22.32 -15.98 -7.03
N LEU A 159 -22.06 -14.67 -7.17
CA LEU A 159 -22.65 -13.63 -6.31
C LEU A 159 -23.99 -13.08 -6.83
N ILE A 160 -24.30 -13.20 -8.13
CA ILE A 160 -25.54 -12.69 -8.74
C ILE A 160 -26.80 -13.11 -7.95
N PRO A 161 -27.01 -14.38 -7.59
CA PRO A 161 -28.24 -14.77 -6.87
C PRO A 161 -28.41 -14.07 -5.53
N LEU A 162 -27.30 -13.85 -4.79
CA LEU A 162 -27.35 -13.11 -3.53
C LEU A 162 -27.64 -11.62 -3.77
N LEU A 163 -27.00 -11.02 -4.76
CA LEU A 163 -27.20 -9.60 -5.11
C LEU A 163 -28.66 -9.33 -5.52
N GLU A 164 -29.24 -10.21 -6.35
CA GLU A 164 -30.65 -10.14 -6.74
C GLU A 164 -31.57 -10.25 -5.53
N HIS A 165 -31.32 -11.21 -4.63
CA HIS A 165 -32.12 -11.38 -3.42
C HIS A 165 -32.03 -10.17 -2.48
N ALA A 166 -30.83 -9.62 -2.29
CA ALA A 166 -30.57 -8.51 -1.39
C ALA A 166 -31.16 -7.19 -1.87
N LEU A 167 -31.06 -6.91 -3.17
CA LEU A 167 -31.43 -5.63 -3.78
C LEU A 167 -32.83 -5.64 -4.42
N GLY A 168 -33.58 -6.74 -4.33
CA GLY A 168 -34.93 -6.83 -4.88
C GLY A 168 -34.98 -7.05 -6.41
N GLY A 169 -33.90 -7.59 -6.98
CA GLY A 169 -33.77 -7.97 -8.40
C GLY A 169 -32.88 -7.01 -9.21
N LEU A 170 -31.78 -7.53 -9.75
CA LEU A 170 -30.87 -6.78 -10.64
C LEU A 170 -31.47 -6.52 -12.03
N GLN A 171 -32.43 -7.34 -12.45
CA GLN A 171 -33.07 -7.29 -13.77
C GLN A 171 -33.87 -6.00 -14.02
N GLN A 172 -34.19 -5.23 -12.97
CA GLN A 172 -34.89 -3.94 -13.10
C GLN A 172 -33.94 -2.76 -13.37
N VAL A 173 -32.63 -2.99 -13.43
CA VAL A 173 -31.62 -1.94 -13.67
C VAL A 173 -31.15 -2.01 -15.13
N PRO A 174 -31.61 -1.09 -16.01
CA PRO A 174 -31.19 -1.08 -17.41
C PRO A 174 -29.67 -1.00 -17.54
N GLY A 175 -29.12 -1.84 -18.40
CA GLY A 175 -27.69 -1.89 -18.73
C GLY A 175 -26.83 -2.73 -17.80
N LEU A 176 -27.30 -3.16 -16.62
CA LEU A 176 -26.45 -3.92 -15.69
C LEU A 176 -26.22 -5.36 -16.19
N THR A 177 -25.02 -5.64 -16.70
CA THR A 177 -24.61 -6.98 -17.16
C THR A 177 -23.65 -7.64 -16.16
N PRO A 178 -23.51 -8.98 -16.19
CA PRO A 178 -22.45 -9.67 -15.44
C PRO A 178 -21.04 -9.16 -15.79
N GLU A 179 -20.83 -8.74 -17.04
CA GLU A 179 -19.57 -8.16 -17.51
C GLU A 179 -19.31 -6.79 -16.86
N GLU A 180 -20.32 -5.94 -16.73
CA GLU A 180 -20.19 -4.67 -16.00
C GLU A 180 -19.87 -4.88 -14.52
N LEU A 181 -20.51 -5.86 -13.87
CA LEU A 181 -20.20 -6.23 -12.49
C LEU A 181 -18.76 -6.71 -12.36
N ALA A 182 -18.31 -7.57 -13.28
CA ALA A 182 -16.92 -8.08 -13.28
C ALA A 182 -15.91 -6.94 -13.50
N ALA A 183 -16.25 -5.97 -14.35
CA ALA A 183 -15.44 -4.77 -14.53
C ALA A 183 -15.34 -3.94 -13.24
N LEU A 184 -16.43 -3.80 -12.47
CA LEU A 184 -16.39 -3.13 -11.16
C LEU A 184 -15.47 -3.86 -10.17
N VAL A 185 -15.55 -5.19 -10.10
CA VAL A 185 -14.66 -6.01 -9.25
C VAL A 185 -13.20 -5.76 -9.62
N ARG A 186 -12.87 -5.83 -10.91
CA ARG A 186 -11.49 -5.60 -11.35
C ARG A 186 -10.99 -4.19 -11.05
N LYS A 187 -11.86 -3.19 -11.19
CA LYS A 187 -11.55 -1.79 -10.82
C LYS A 187 -11.28 -1.65 -9.32
N GLU A 188 -12.02 -2.36 -8.46
CA GLU A 188 -11.74 -2.37 -7.03
C GLU A 188 -10.36 -2.96 -6.76
N GLN A 189 -10.08 -4.17 -7.25
CA GLN A 189 -8.83 -4.89 -7.00
C GLN A 189 -7.58 -4.12 -7.46
N LEU A 190 -7.67 -3.39 -8.58
CA LEU A 190 -6.52 -2.67 -9.15
C LEU A 190 -6.31 -1.26 -8.59
N ASN A 191 -7.34 -0.66 -7.98
CA ASN A 191 -7.31 0.77 -7.64
C ASN A 191 -7.66 1.03 -6.17
N SER A 192 -8.07 0.01 -5.40
CA SER A 192 -8.39 0.18 -4.00
C SER A 192 -7.13 0.24 -3.15
N TYR A 193 -7.20 1.07 -2.11
CA TYR A 193 -6.14 1.26 -1.15
C TYR A 193 -6.53 0.56 0.14
N GLY A 194 -5.66 -0.34 0.60
CA GLY A 194 -5.75 -0.88 1.95
C GLY A 194 -5.66 0.25 2.97
N ILE A 195 -6.64 0.31 3.87
CA ILE A 195 -6.63 1.21 5.02
C ILE A 195 -6.09 0.41 6.19
N MET A 196 -4.93 0.82 6.69
CA MET A 196 -4.22 0.10 7.74
C MET A 196 -4.97 0.21 9.06
N ALA A 197 -5.06 -0.90 9.78
CA ALA A 197 -5.46 -0.93 11.18
C ALA A 197 -4.38 -0.25 12.05
N ASP A 198 -4.78 0.20 13.24
CA ASP A 198 -3.80 0.67 14.22
C ASP A 198 -2.84 -0.48 14.59
N PRO A 199 -1.56 -0.20 14.89
CA PRO A 199 -0.61 -1.23 15.28
C PRO A 199 -1.13 -2.04 16.49
N TRP A 200 -1.27 -3.35 16.32
CA TRP A 200 -1.60 -4.25 17.43
C TRP A 200 -0.37 -4.54 18.30
N SER A 201 -0.59 -5.12 19.48
CA SER A 201 0.46 -5.51 20.42
C SER A 201 1.46 -6.54 19.87
N ASP A 202 1.09 -7.29 18.82
CA ASP A 202 1.93 -8.29 18.15
C ASP A 202 2.75 -7.71 17.00
N GLY A 203 2.58 -6.42 16.66
CA GLY A 203 3.30 -5.76 15.57
C GLY A 203 2.81 -6.11 14.16
N GLU A 204 1.81 -6.98 14.01
CA GLU A 204 1.31 -7.38 12.69
C GLU A 204 0.46 -6.26 12.06
N ARG A 205 0.86 -5.88 10.84
CA ARG A 205 0.11 -4.95 10.00
C ARG A 205 -1.11 -5.65 9.42
N ARG A 206 -2.30 -5.14 9.75
CA ARG A 206 -3.58 -5.63 9.23
C ARG A 206 -4.31 -4.55 8.46
N ILE A 207 -5.10 -4.96 7.47
CA ILE A 207 -5.97 -4.06 6.71
C ILE A 207 -7.37 -4.13 7.34
N LYS A 208 -7.92 -3.00 7.78
CA LYS A 208 -9.28 -2.94 8.35
C LYS A 208 -10.37 -2.78 7.29
N GLY A 209 -10.00 -2.36 6.09
CA GLY A 209 -10.88 -2.24 4.95
C GLY A 209 -10.19 -1.57 3.77
N SER A 210 -10.95 -1.32 2.71
CA SER A 210 -10.45 -0.68 1.50
C SER A 210 -11.13 0.67 1.26
N GLY A 211 -10.39 1.57 0.63
CA GLY A 211 -10.89 2.85 0.12
C GLY A 211 -10.58 3.02 -1.35
N LEU A 212 -11.55 3.48 -2.13
CA LEU A 212 -11.36 3.78 -3.56
C LEU A 212 -11.25 5.29 -3.78
N TYR A 213 -10.23 5.70 -4.53
CA TYR A 213 -9.88 7.11 -4.73
C TYR A 213 -9.61 7.32 -6.23
N GLN A 214 -10.29 8.26 -6.87
CA GLN A 214 -10.20 8.39 -8.33
C GLN A 214 -8.84 8.93 -8.76
N LYS A 215 -8.37 10.00 -8.11
CA LYS A 215 -7.16 10.72 -8.48
C LYS A 215 -5.93 10.02 -7.93
N CYS A 216 -6.01 9.47 -6.71
CA CYS A 216 -4.90 8.70 -6.16
C CYS A 216 -4.57 7.49 -7.03
N ALA A 217 -5.58 6.82 -7.60
CA ALA A 217 -5.39 5.70 -8.53
C ALA A 217 -4.67 6.07 -9.85
N LEU A 218 -4.41 7.35 -10.12
CA LEU A 218 -3.60 7.81 -11.26
C LEU A 218 -2.10 7.92 -10.92
N ILE A 219 -1.73 7.83 -9.64
CA ILE A 219 -0.34 8.01 -9.21
C ILE A 219 0.41 6.70 -9.42
N ASN A 220 1.44 6.74 -10.26
CA ASN A 220 2.25 5.56 -10.56
C ASN A 220 3.24 5.21 -9.45
N HIS A 221 3.74 3.98 -9.55
CA HIS A 221 4.76 3.45 -8.65
C HIS A 221 6.18 3.88 -9.02
N GLU A 222 6.96 4.29 -8.02
CA GLU A 222 8.42 4.19 -8.04
C GLU A 222 8.97 3.65 -6.71
N CYS A 223 10.07 2.90 -6.76
CA CYS A 223 10.72 2.38 -5.55
C CYS A 223 11.54 3.44 -4.79
N ASN A 224 11.74 4.61 -5.40
CA ASN A 224 12.32 5.82 -4.83
C ASN A 224 11.36 7.00 -5.08
N PRO A 225 10.17 6.99 -4.45
CA PRO A 225 9.10 7.92 -4.80
C PRO A 225 9.43 9.34 -4.36
N ASN A 226 8.67 10.31 -4.87
CA ASN A 226 8.86 11.72 -4.50
C ASN A 226 7.70 12.27 -3.66
N THR A 227 6.64 11.47 -3.49
CA THR A 227 5.53 11.77 -2.60
C THR A 227 5.19 10.58 -1.70
N ALA A 228 4.61 10.89 -0.54
CA ALA A 228 4.15 9.91 0.42
C ALA A 228 2.67 10.09 0.74
N ARG A 229 1.96 8.97 0.84
CA ARG A 229 0.58 8.90 1.31
C ARG A 229 0.56 9.08 2.83
N CYS A 230 -0.26 10.01 3.30
CA CYS A 230 -0.56 10.25 4.70
C CYS A 230 -2.07 10.17 4.89
N ASP A 231 -2.56 9.16 5.61
CA ASP A 231 -3.98 9.03 5.90
C ASP A 231 -4.35 9.92 7.09
N VAL A 232 -5.22 10.91 6.88
CA VAL A 232 -5.69 11.80 7.96
C VAL A 232 -7.05 11.31 8.44
N PHE A 233 -7.11 10.87 9.70
CA PHE A 233 -8.35 10.47 10.35
C PHE A 233 -8.98 11.69 11.03
N ASP A 234 -9.83 12.45 10.32
CA ASP A 234 -10.52 13.62 10.87
C ASP A 234 -11.75 13.29 11.73
N GLY A 235 -12.03 11.99 11.92
CA GLY A 235 -13.14 11.48 12.71
C GLY A 235 -14.44 11.30 11.95
N THR A 236 -14.53 11.80 10.72
CA THR A 236 -15.70 11.62 9.85
C THR A 236 -15.38 10.85 8.56
N SER A 237 -14.16 10.93 8.05
CA SER A 237 -13.71 10.20 6.85
C SER A 237 -12.21 9.86 6.93
N VAL A 238 -11.75 9.01 6.02
CA VAL A 238 -10.31 8.79 5.75
C VAL A 238 -9.96 9.55 4.50
N ARG A 239 -9.59 10.81 4.68
CA ARG A 239 -9.03 11.61 3.59
C ARG A 239 -7.61 11.11 3.32
N MET A 240 -7.33 10.83 2.05
CA MET A 240 -5.97 10.57 1.62
C MET A 240 -5.30 11.91 1.33
N THR A 241 -4.20 12.19 2.05
CA THR A 241 -3.37 13.38 1.82
C THR A 241 -2.06 12.92 1.19
N LEU A 242 -1.69 13.51 0.06
CA LEU A 242 -0.41 13.24 -0.59
C LEU A 242 0.56 14.39 -0.30
N ARG A 243 1.72 14.08 0.27
CA ARG A 243 2.73 15.07 0.65
C ARG A 243 4.01 14.90 -0.15
N ALA A 244 4.62 16.02 -0.52
CA ALA A 244 5.95 16.04 -1.13
C ALA A 244 7.01 15.59 -0.11
N MET A 245 7.86 14.65 -0.49
CA MET A 245 8.95 14.16 0.37
C MET A 245 10.18 15.07 0.33
N HIS A 246 10.40 15.71 -0.81
CA HIS A 246 11.39 16.74 -1.06
C HIS A 246 10.80 17.75 -2.04
N ASP A 247 11.54 18.79 -2.40
CA ASP A 247 11.07 19.76 -3.39
C ASP A 247 10.76 19.06 -4.73
N LEU A 248 9.59 19.38 -5.31
CA LEU A 248 9.08 18.88 -6.58
C LEU A 248 8.96 20.03 -7.58
N PRO A 249 9.94 20.22 -8.47
CA PRO A 249 9.86 21.24 -9.52
C PRO A 249 8.64 21.03 -10.44
N PRO A 250 8.15 22.08 -11.13
CA PRO A 250 7.15 21.93 -12.19
C PRO A 250 7.63 20.93 -13.26
N GLY A 251 6.73 20.07 -13.73
CA GLY A 251 7.01 19.05 -14.72
C GLY A 251 7.52 17.72 -14.15
N SER A 252 7.62 17.57 -12.82
CA SER A 252 7.97 16.31 -12.18
C SER A 252 6.77 15.34 -12.20
N GLU A 253 7.00 14.07 -12.57
CA GLU A 253 5.97 13.03 -12.37
C GLU A 253 5.78 12.82 -10.87
N VAL A 254 4.54 12.82 -10.39
CA VAL A 254 4.19 12.52 -9.01
C VAL A 254 4.12 11.00 -8.85
N THR A 255 4.93 10.44 -7.94
CA THR A 255 5.04 8.99 -7.73
C THR A 255 4.95 8.62 -6.25
N ILE A 256 4.37 7.44 -5.97
CA ILE A 256 4.33 6.83 -4.63
C ILE A 256 4.95 5.44 -4.65
N SER A 257 5.32 4.91 -3.50
CA SER A 257 5.70 3.49 -3.40
C SER A 257 4.49 2.62 -3.12
N TYR A 258 4.30 1.56 -3.92
CA TYR A 258 3.24 0.55 -3.75
C TYR A 258 3.65 -0.56 -2.77
N CYS A 259 4.90 -0.52 -2.32
CA CYS A 259 5.51 -1.45 -1.38
C CYS A 259 6.35 -0.67 -0.35
N PRO A 260 6.68 -1.26 0.81
CA PRO A 260 7.63 -0.66 1.75
C PRO A 260 8.97 -0.28 1.10
N LEU A 261 9.51 0.89 1.46
CA LEU A 261 10.79 1.37 0.92
C LEU A 261 11.97 0.47 1.32
N SER A 262 11.87 -0.21 2.46
CA SER A 262 12.90 -1.09 3.03
C SER A 262 12.96 -2.49 2.40
N TRP A 263 12.01 -2.85 1.54
CA TRP A 263 12.01 -4.17 0.87
C TRP A 263 13.17 -4.31 -0.12
N SER A 264 13.62 -5.56 -0.30
CA SER A 264 14.67 -5.94 -1.24
C SER A 264 14.25 -5.71 -2.70
N TYR A 265 15.20 -5.73 -3.62
CA TYR A 265 14.91 -5.64 -5.06
C TYR A 265 13.90 -6.73 -5.48
N GLU A 266 14.17 -7.98 -5.07
CA GLU A 266 13.39 -9.17 -5.43
C GLU A 266 11.97 -9.08 -4.88
N GLU A 267 11.80 -8.71 -3.61
CA GLU A 267 10.50 -8.54 -2.97
C GLU A 267 9.65 -7.51 -3.72
N ARG A 268 10.24 -6.35 -4.07
CA ARG A 268 9.55 -5.28 -4.79
C ARG A 268 9.17 -5.69 -6.22
N GLN A 269 10.09 -6.34 -6.96
CA GLN A 269 9.78 -6.84 -8.31
C GLN A 269 8.70 -7.93 -8.29
N GLN A 270 8.74 -8.82 -7.29
CA GLN A 270 7.72 -9.85 -7.15
C GLN A 270 6.34 -9.21 -6.90
N GLN A 271 6.25 -8.25 -5.98
CA GLN A 271 5.01 -7.53 -5.70
C GLN A 271 4.46 -6.78 -6.93
N CYS A 272 5.33 -6.07 -7.67
CA CYS A 272 4.92 -5.36 -8.88
C CYS A 272 4.34 -6.31 -9.94
N ARG A 273 4.97 -7.48 -10.13
CA ARG A 273 4.51 -8.48 -11.10
C ARG A 273 3.24 -9.18 -10.67
N SER A 274 3.19 -9.72 -9.46
CA SER A 274 2.08 -10.58 -9.01
C SER A 274 0.79 -9.81 -8.74
N VAL A 275 0.90 -8.60 -8.16
CA VAL A 275 -0.27 -7.81 -7.75
C VAL A 275 -0.69 -6.82 -8.83
N TYR A 276 0.28 -6.11 -9.41
CA TYR A 276 0.00 -4.99 -10.31
C TYR A 276 0.24 -5.32 -11.79
N GLY A 277 0.84 -6.47 -12.11
CA GLY A 277 1.02 -6.94 -13.48
C GLY A 277 2.10 -6.18 -14.27
N PHE A 278 3.07 -5.54 -13.61
CA PHE A 278 4.17 -4.84 -14.31
C PHE A 278 5.55 -5.12 -13.70
N ILE A 279 6.60 -4.86 -14.48
CA ILE A 279 8.01 -4.93 -14.03
C ILE A 279 8.49 -3.50 -13.75
N CYS A 280 9.00 -3.24 -12.55
CA CYS A 280 9.46 -1.90 -12.18
C CYS A 280 10.84 -1.62 -12.78
N ASN A 281 10.95 -0.56 -13.58
CA ASN A 281 12.21 -0.15 -14.22
C ASN A 281 12.72 1.23 -13.73
N CYS A 282 12.36 1.61 -12.50
CA CYS A 282 12.77 2.90 -11.95
C CYS A 282 14.30 2.98 -11.73
N PRO A 283 14.87 4.19 -11.59
CA PRO A 283 16.31 4.40 -11.37
C PRO A 283 16.92 3.58 -10.22
N ARG A 284 16.15 3.36 -9.14
CA ARG A 284 16.56 2.47 -8.02
C ARG A 284 16.66 1.02 -8.45
N CYS A 285 15.66 0.50 -9.15
CA CYS A 285 15.65 -0.89 -9.61
C CYS A 285 16.80 -1.16 -10.59
N GLN A 286 17.12 -0.21 -11.47
CA GLN A 286 18.28 -0.32 -12.35
C GLN A 286 19.59 -0.36 -11.58
N ALA A 287 19.80 0.56 -10.62
CA ALA A 287 21.01 0.58 -9.79
C ALA A 287 21.20 -0.72 -9.00
N GLU A 288 20.15 -1.20 -8.35
CA GLU A 288 20.20 -2.45 -7.58
C GLU A 288 20.42 -3.68 -8.49
N CYS A 289 19.77 -3.74 -9.66
CA CYS A 289 19.97 -4.81 -10.63
C CYS A 289 21.43 -4.87 -11.13
N LEU A 290 22.02 -3.73 -11.50
CA LEU A 290 23.43 -3.65 -11.92
C LEU A 290 24.36 -4.15 -10.81
N ARG A 291 24.13 -3.73 -9.57
CA ARG A 291 24.93 -4.14 -8.41
C ARG A 291 24.86 -5.64 -8.15
N LEU A 292 23.67 -6.23 -8.26
CA LEU A 292 23.47 -7.68 -8.10
C LEU A 292 24.17 -8.47 -9.22
N ARG A 293 24.15 -7.96 -10.46
CA ARG A 293 24.90 -8.54 -11.59
C ARG A 293 26.41 -8.51 -11.35
N SER A 294 26.97 -7.36 -10.95
CA SER A 294 28.41 -7.21 -10.69
C SER A 294 28.90 -8.12 -9.56
N ARG A 295 28.08 -8.40 -8.54
CA ARG A 295 28.43 -9.34 -7.47
C ARG A 295 28.57 -10.77 -7.98
N ARG A 296 27.71 -11.20 -8.91
CA ARG A 296 27.77 -12.54 -9.51
C ARG A 296 29.02 -12.76 -10.36
N THR A 297 29.42 -11.76 -11.15
CA THR A 297 30.62 -11.88 -12.01
C THR A 297 31.93 -11.99 -11.22
N VAL A 298 31.95 -11.56 -9.96
CA VAL A 298 33.14 -11.68 -9.10
C VAL A 298 33.19 -13.06 -8.42
N ASP A 299 32.04 -13.63 -8.03
CA ASP A 299 31.95 -14.94 -7.38
C ASP A 299 32.35 -16.08 -8.34
N ASP A 300 31.88 -16.00 -9.60
CA ASP A 300 32.17 -16.96 -10.68
C ASP A 300 33.65 -16.94 -11.14
N SER A 301 34.37 -15.84 -10.86
CA SER A 301 35.79 -15.72 -11.20
C SER A 301 36.74 -16.35 -10.17
N SER A 302 36.22 -16.89 -9.06
CA SER A 302 37.03 -17.45 -7.96
C SER A 302 37.29 -18.96 -8.04
N GLU A 303 36.70 -19.68 -9.01
CA GLU A 303 36.82 -21.14 -9.14
C GLU A 303 37.92 -21.64 -10.11
N TRP A 304 38.75 -20.78 -10.71
CA TRP A 304 39.70 -21.19 -11.77
C TRP A 304 41.20 -21.15 -11.39
N GLU A 305 41.57 -21.19 -10.11
CA GLU A 305 42.99 -21.31 -9.72
C GLU A 305 43.27 -22.45 -8.73
N THR A 306 42.90 -23.69 -9.05
CA THR A 306 43.66 -24.86 -8.55
C THR A 306 43.49 -26.08 -9.45
N GLU A 307 44.25 -26.18 -10.53
CA GLU A 307 44.65 -27.50 -11.07
C GLU A 307 46.07 -27.44 -11.65
N SER A 308 47.04 -27.93 -10.87
CA SER A 308 48.22 -28.65 -11.39
C SER A 308 49.01 -29.28 -10.24
N SER A 309 48.68 -30.52 -9.88
CA SER A 309 49.70 -31.57 -9.70
C SER A 309 49.01 -32.92 -9.53
N SER A 310 49.49 -33.89 -10.31
CA SER A 310 49.06 -35.28 -10.42
C SER A 310 49.44 -36.16 -9.22
N ASP A 311 48.77 -37.33 -9.16
CA ASP A 311 49.21 -38.67 -8.72
C ASP A 311 48.17 -39.30 -7.75
N ALA A 312 47.27 -40.20 -8.16
CA ALA A 312 47.40 -41.62 -8.53
C ALA A 312 47.07 -42.61 -7.37
N MET A 313 45.93 -43.31 -7.52
CA MET A 313 45.52 -44.65 -7.02
C MET A 313 45.38 -44.82 -5.48
N GLU A 314 44.47 -45.62 -4.87
CA GLU A 314 43.88 -46.93 -5.18
C GLU A 314 42.47 -47.10 -4.55
N GLU A 315 41.75 -48.13 -5.01
CA GLU A 315 40.45 -48.65 -4.59
C GLU A 315 40.49 -49.37 -3.22
N ASP A 316 39.41 -49.35 -2.43
CA ASP A 316 38.90 -50.55 -1.70
C ASP A 316 37.45 -50.37 -1.18
N ASP A 317 36.79 -51.53 -1.08
CA ASP A 317 35.39 -51.91 -0.92
C ASP A 317 34.86 -51.86 0.54
N GLY A 318 33.53 -51.99 0.72
CA GLY A 318 32.93 -52.46 1.98
C GLY A 318 31.67 -51.73 2.45
N GLY A 319 30.49 -52.25 2.10
CA GLY A 319 29.19 -51.71 2.49
C GLY A 319 28.70 -52.05 3.91
N ALA A 320 27.53 -51.51 4.27
CA ALA A 320 26.45 -52.18 5.01
C ALA A 320 25.27 -51.24 5.28
N GLU A 321 24.07 -51.73 5.00
CA GLU A 321 22.77 -51.17 5.36
C GLU A 321 22.49 -51.29 6.87
N ALA A 322 21.75 -50.34 7.44
CA ALA A 322 20.88 -50.60 8.58
C ALA A 322 19.74 -49.58 8.66
N GLN A 323 18.52 -50.07 8.40
CA GLN A 323 17.25 -49.44 8.75
C GLN A 323 17.04 -49.49 10.28
N THR A 324 16.48 -48.44 10.88
CA THR A 324 15.45 -48.60 11.93
C THR A 324 14.56 -47.35 12.04
N GLN A 325 13.31 -47.66 12.34
CA GLN A 325 12.08 -46.87 12.30
C GLN A 325 11.86 -45.88 13.46
N GLU A 326 11.05 -44.87 13.10
CA GLU A 326 9.87 -44.31 13.77
C GLU A 326 9.93 -43.72 15.20
N GLY A 327 9.48 -42.47 15.26
CA GLY A 327 8.98 -41.78 16.45
C GLY A 327 8.22 -40.51 16.05
N ALA A 328 6.93 -40.66 15.72
CA ALA A 328 6.03 -39.61 15.28
C ALA A 328 5.73 -38.54 16.35
N SER A 329 5.53 -37.29 15.93
CA SER A 329 4.62 -36.32 16.57
C SER A 329 4.21 -35.25 15.57
N THR A 330 2.90 -35.18 15.35
CA THR A 330 2.16 -34.51 14.28
C THR A 330 1.80 -33.05 14.57
N SER A 331 1.86 -32.19 13.56
CA SER A 331 0.97 -31.02 13.43
C SER A 331 0.74 -30.68 11.95
N ASN A 332 -0.49 -30.94 11.49
CA ASN A 332 -0.95 -30.84 10.11
C ASN A 332 -0.95 -29.39 9.57
N LYS A 333 -0.24 -29.17 8.46
CA LYS A 333 -0.57 -28.17 7.43
C LYS A 333 -1.17 -28.91 6.23
N VAL A 334 -2.33 -28.47 5.77
CA VAL A 334 -3.05 -29.04 4.63
C VAL A 334 -2.32 -28.66 3.33
N LYS A 335 -2.09 -29.70 2.53
CA LYS A 335 -1.48 -29.74 1.20
C LYS A 335 -2.26 -28.90 0.18
N ALA A 336 -1.53 -28.14 -0.64
CA ALA A 336 -1.95 -27.76 -1.98
C ALA A 336 -1.19 -28.68 -2.95
N ASP A 337 -1.89 -29.13 -3.98
CA ASP A 337 -1.44 -30.16 -4.91
C ASP A 337 -0.16 -29.75 -5.66
N GLU A 338 0.88 -30.59 -5.52
CA GLU A 338 2.11 -30.57 -6.31
C GLU A 338 1.92 -31.53 -7.48
N ASP A 339 1.94 -31.00 -8.70
CA ASP A 339 2.27 -31.72 -9.93
C ASP A 339 2.81 -30.69 -10.93
N ASN A 340 4.11 -30.41 -10.82
CA ASN A 340 5.01 -30.31 -11.97
C ASN A 340 6.46 -30.23 -11.45
N ASP A 341 7.20 -31.30 -11.73
CA ASP A 341 8.64 -31.37 -11.68
C ASP A 341 9.24 -30.31 -12.61
N ASP A 342 9.94 -29.33 -12.04
CA ASP A 342 11.02 -28.60 -12.71
C ASP A 342 12.15 -28.46 -11.68
N GLU A 343 13.06 -29.44 -11.67
CA GLU A 343 14.42 -29.24 -11.16
C GLU A 343 15.15 -28.28 -12.11
N ASP A 344 15.07 -26.96 -11.89
CA ASP A 344 15.82 -25.99 -12.70
C ASP A 344 16.31 -24.75 -11.89
N GLU A 345 17.64 -24.67 -11.76
CA GLU A 345 18.56 -23.54 -11.53
C GLU A 345 18.31 -22.42 -10.47
N PRO A 346 19.36 -21.98 -9.73
CA PRO A 346 19.32 -20.82 -8.83
C PRO A 346 19.29 -19.43 -9.56
N ASN A 347 18.77 -19.36 -10.79
CA ASN A 347 19.07 -18.26 -11.73
C ASN A 347 17.88 -17.34 -12.14
N SER A 348 16.68 -17.46 -11.55
CA SER A 348 15.46 -16.85 -12.11
C SER A 348 15.06 -15.43 -11.64
N TYR A 349 15.78 -14.79 -10.70
CA TYR A 349 15.32 -13.53 -10.08
C TYR A 349 15.82 -12.23 -10.72
N LEU A 350 16.88 -12.27 -11.54
CA LEU A 350 17.39 -11.09 -12.25
C LEU A 350 16.62 -10.89 -13.55
N ILE A 351 15.56 -10.09 -13.48
CA ILE A 351 14.82 -9.66 -14.66
C ILE A 351 15.74 -8.79 -15.52
N ASP A 352 15.80 -9.06 -16.82
CA ASP A 352 16.38 -8.15 -17.81
C ASP A 352 15.55 -6.88 -17.86
N LEU A 353 15.99 -5.88 -17.09
CA LEU A 353 15.40 -4.55 -17.14
C LEU A 353 15.82 -3.88 -18.45
N PRO A 354 14.87 -3.45 -19.30
CA PRO A 354 15.23 -2.69 -20.49
C PRO A 354 15.92 -1.39 -20.04
N PRO A 355 16.91 -0.86 -20.78
CA PRO A 355 17.54 0.40 -20.44
C PRO A 355 16.47 1.49 -20.31
N ASN A 356 16.44 2.20 -19.18
CA ASN A 356 15.54 3.32 -19.05
C ASN A 356 16.11 4.51 -19.84
N THR A 357 15.42 4.86 -20.91
CA THR A 357 15.84 5.91 -21.84
C THR A 357 15.67 7.33 -21.28
N GLU A 358 14.99 7.48 -20.15
CA GLU A 358 14.66 8.77 -19.54
C GLU A 358 15.62 9.14 -18.42
N GLU A 359 15.97 8.19 -17.56
CA GLU A 359 16.83 8.40 -16.38
C GLU A 359 17.72 7.18 -16.12
N GLY A 360 19.02 7.44 -15.92
CA GLY A 360 20.02 6.41 -15.61
C GLY A 360 19.89 5.84 -14.18
N PRO A 361 20.73 4.86 -13.82
CA PRO A 361 20.73 4.30 -12.47
C PRO A 361 21.09 5.35 -11.42
N LEU A 362 20.46 5.26 -10.24
CA LEU A 362 20.82 6.13 -9.11
C LEU A 362 22.21 5.82 -8.58
N ASP A 363 22.87 6.87 -8.09
CA ASP A 363 24.07 6.74 -7.30
C ASP A 363 23.79 5.93 -6.01
N PRO A 364 24.59 4.89 -5.69
CA PRO A 364 24.37 4.06 -4.51
C PRO A 364 24.41 4.83 -3.19
N THR A 365 25.26 5.85 -3.07
CA THR A 365 25.37 6.67 -1.86
C THR A 365 24.10 7.52 -1.69
N TYR A 366 23.61 8.14 -2.77
CA TYR A 366 22.32 8.83 -2.76
C TYR A 366 21.18 7.92 -2.31
N LEU A 367 21.10 6.70 -2.87
CA LEU A 367 20.05 5.73 -2.51
C LEU A 367 20.11 5.36 -1.02
N GLN A 368 21.31 5.14 -0.48
CA GLN A 368 21.47 4.84 0.95
C GLN A 368 21.00 6.01 1.83
N ILE A 369 21.42 7.24 1.51
CA ILE A 369 21.00 8.45 2.22
C ILE A 369 19.48 8.61 2.14
N TYR A 370 18.89 8.41 0.96
CA TYR A 370 17.45 8.49 0.74
C TYR A 370 16.70 7.50 1.64
N LEU A 371 17.12 6.22 1.65
CA LEU A 371 16.48 5.20 2.47
C LEU A 371 16.64 5.49 3.97
N MET A 372 17.81 5.93 4.42
CA MET A 372 18.02 6.35 5.81
C MET A 372 17.15 7.56 6.18
N LYS A 373 16.89 8.47 5.23
CA LYS A 373 16.09 9.68 5.45
C LYS A 373 14.59 9.40 5.50
N TYR A 374 14.10 8.56 4.60
CA TYR A 374 12.66 8.41 4.36
C TYR A 374 12.07 7.06 4.79
N ALA A 375 12.86 6.00 4.97
CA ALA A 375 12.33 4.76 5.54
C ALA A 375 12.24 4.87 7.08
N CYS A 376 11.12 4.47 7.66
CA CYS A 376 10.97 4.47 9.11
C CYS A 376 11.93 3.44 9.75
N SER A 377 12.72 3.89 10.73
CA SER A 377 13.69 3.06 11.45
C SER A 377 13.09 2.13 12.51
N ARG A 378 11.79 2.26 12.82
CA ARG A 378 11.13 1.39 13.79
C ARG A 378 10.98 -0.04 13.24
N PRO A 379 11.37 -1.08 14.00
CA PRO A 379 11.22 -2.47 13.57
C PRO A 379 9.79 -2.78 13.15
N GLN A 380 9.63 -3.50 12.04
CA GLN A 380 8.35 -3.90 11.46
C GLN A 380 7.39 -2.73 11.15
N CYS A 381 7.86 -1.47 11.24
CA CYS A 381 7.01 -0.35 10.94
C CYS A 381 6.75 -0.28 9.45
N TYR A 382 7.75 -0.41 8.56
CA TYR A 382 7.59 -0.30 7.09
C TYR A 382 6.95 1.02 6.60
N GLY A 383 6.88 2.03 7.46
CA GLY A 383 6.33 3.34 7.12
C GLY A 383 7.34 4.25 6.42
N THR A 384 6.85 5.36 5.90
CA THR A 384 7.65 6.42 5.28
C THR A 384 7.67 7.64 6.20
N LEU A 385 8.86 8.13 6.53
CA LEU A 385 9.07 9.40 7.19
C LEU A 385 8.84 10.53 6.18
N VAL A 386 7.97 11.47 6.51
CA VAL A 386 7.55 12.55 5.62
C VAL A 386 7.78 13.89 6.32
N PRO A 387 8.38 14.89 5.66
CA PRO A 387 8.52 16.22 6.26
C PRO A 387 7.15 16.83 6.56
N LEU A 388 7.03 17.43 7.74
CA LEU A 388 5.86 18.20 8.15
C LEU A 388 6.00 19.67 7.69
N PRO A 389 4.92 20.34 7.24
CA PRO A 389 5.02 21.72 6.80
C PRO A 389 5.52 22.63 7.93
N SER A 390 6.34 23.63 7.62
CA SER A 390 6.98 24.52 8.60
C SER A 390 5.99 25.22 9.54
N SER A 391 4.73 25.36 9.12
CA SER A 391 3.62 25.92 9.93
C SER A 391 3.02 24.96 10.97
N SER A 392 3.44 23.69 10.99
CA SER A 392 2.89 22.62 11.84
C SER A 392 3.80 22.24 13.01
N LEU A 393 4.87 22.99 13.26
CA LEU A 393 5.62 22.92 14.52
C LEU A 393 4.65 23.21 15.68
N PRO A 394 4.41 22.25 16.58
CA PRO A 394 3.56 22.49 17.73
C PRO A 394 4.22 23.56 18.62
N SER A 395 3.45 24.58 19.02
CA SER A 395 3.80 25.50 20.10
C SER A 395 4.01 24.81 21.47
N GLN A 396 3.93 23.47 21.51
CA GLN A 396 4.07 22.61 22.69
C GLN A 396 5.43 21.93 22.85
N LEU A 397 6.44 22.20 22.01
CA LEU A 397 7.85 21.83 22.28
C LEU A 397 8.53 22.68 23.39
N ARG A 398 7.75 23.13 24.39
CA ARG A 398 8.27 23.51 25.71
C ARG A 398 7.77 22.48 26.72
N SER A 399 8.44 21.34 26.81
CA SER A 399 8.44 20.53 28.02
C SER A 399 9.87 20.48 28.58
N PRO A 400 10.05 20.61 29.91
CA PRO A 400 11.30 21.07 30.54
C PRO A 400 12.41 20.01 30.67
N ASN A 401 12.37 18.90 29.93
CA ASN A 401 13.27 17.76 30.15
C ASN A 401 14.06 17.33 28.91
N VAL A 402 14.68 18.29 28.20
CA VAL A 402 15.80 18.00 27.30
C VAL A 402 17.07 18.47 28.01
N PRO A 403 18.13 17.65 28.15
CA PRO A 403 19.40 18.11 28.68
C PRO A 403 19.98 19.14 27.71
N THR A 404 19.91 20.42 28.07
CA THR A 404 20.60 21.49 27.33
C THR A 404 22.11 21.30 27.47
N LEU A 405 22.79 21.08 26.35
CA LEU A 405 24.24 21.30 26.27
C LEU A 405 24.53 22.78 26.59
N PRO A 406 25.63 23.09 27.31
CA PRO A 406 25.95 24.46 27.70
C PRO A 406 26.23 25.34 26.47
N ALA A 407 25.63 26.53 26.48
CA ALA A 407 25.59 27.50 25.38
C ALA A 407 26.95 28.18 25.05
N SER A 408 28.08 27.53 25.29
CA SER A 408 29.41 28.10 25.05
C SER A 408 30.14 27.48 23.84
N ALA A 409 29.44 26.79 22.94
CA ALA A 409 30.08 26.06 21.83
C ALA A 409 29.36 26.20 20.47
N LEU A 410 28.73 27.33 20.17
CA LEU A 410 28.21 27.60 18.82
C LEU A 410 28.78 28.92 18.27
N PRO A 411 29.33 28.93 17.04
CA PRO A 411 29.79 30.15 16.39
C PRO A 411 28.59 31.05 16.01
N GLU A 412 28.75 32.35 16.25
CA GLU A 412 27.74 33.37 15.97
C GLU A 412 27.45 33.47 14.46
N GLY A 413 26.23 33.14 14.04
CA GLY A 413 25.80 33.34 12.65
C GLY A 413 24.61 32.53 12.13
N ALA A 414 24.09 31.53 12.87
CA ALA A 414 22.91 30.78 12.43
C ALA A 414 21.63 31.46 12.95
N MET A 415 20.88 32.10 12.05
CA MET A 415 19.48 32.42 12.33
C MET A 415 18.75 31.09 12.60
N ASN A 416 18.16 30.95 13.79
CA ASN A 416 17.36 29.80 14.22
C ASN A 416 16.12 29.63 13.33
N GLU A 417 16.28 29.00 12.16
CA GLU A 417 15.15 28.29 11.56
C GLU A 417 14.97 26.98 12.34
N PRO A 418 13.75 26.68 12.82
CA PRO A 418 13.50 25.41 13.47
C PRO A 418 13.76 24.28 12.46
N SER A 419 14.50 23.26 12.88
CA SER A 419 14.72 22.06 12.09
C SER A 419 13.44 21.59 11.40
N GLN A 420 13.57 21.20 10.14
CA GLN A 420 12.55 20.39 9.48
C GLN A 420 12.26 19.14 10.33
N LEU A 421 10.98 18.93 10.67
CA LEU A 421 10.51 17.76 11.42
C LEU A 421 9.93 16.75 10.42
N PHE A 422 10.24 15.48 10.59
CA PHE A 422 9.69 14.37 9.81
C PHE A 422 8.79 13.52 10.70
N GLU A 423 7.70 13.02 10.15
CA GLU A 423 6.78 12.10 10.83
C GLU A 423 6.51 10.87 9.97
N CYS A 424 6.54 9.70 10.60
CA CYS A 424 6.21 8.45 9.94
C CYS A 424 4.70 8.39 9.70
N ASN A 425 4.31 8.21 8.43
CA ASN A 425 2.91 8.12 7.99
C ASN A 425 2.12 6.91 8.53
N VAL A 426 2.74 6.06 9.36
CA VAL A 426 2.12 4.86 9.91
C VAL A 426 2.19 4.85 11.44
N CYS A 427 3.38 4.97 12.02
CA CYS A 427 3.55 4.84 13.48
C CYS A 427 3.69 6.19 14.21
N CYS A 428 3.59 7.30 13.47
CA CYS A 428 3.78 8.67 13.96
C CYS A 428 5.12 8.89 14.68
N PHE A 429 6.13 8.05 14.43
CA PHE A 429 7.49 8.31 14.88
C PHE A 429 8.01 9.59 14.25
N GLN A 430 8.56 10.47 15.07
CA GLN A 430 9.08 11.76 14.63
C GLN A 430 10.60 11.81 14.73
N ARG A 431 11.25 12.45 13.76
CA ARG A 431 12.70 12.68 13.72
C ARG A 431 13.01 14.04 13.12
N THR A 432 13.95 14.79 13.69
CA THR A 432 14.40 16.07 13.12
C THR A 432 15.46 15.88 12.04
N GLU A 433 15.66 16.89 11.20
CA GLU A 433 16.76 16.90 10.23
C GLU A 433 18.13 16.81 10.94
N GLU A 434 18.35 17.48 12.07
CA GLU A 434 19.65 17.34 12.78
C GLU A 434 19.87 15.93 13.33
N GLN A 435 18.83 15.29 13.86
CA GLN A 435 18.93 13.90 14.32
C GLN A 435 19.32 12.97 13.17
N PHE A 436 18.73 13.18 11.99
CA PHE A 436 19.13 12.45 10.79
C PHE A 436 20.59 12.72 10.40
N LEU A 437 21.06 13.97 10.45
CA LEU A 437 22.45 14.30 10.11
C LEU A 437 23.44 13.65 11.09
N VAL A 438 23.14 13.62 12.38
CA VAL A 438 23.95 12.92 13.40
C VAL A 438 23.98 11.41 13.14
N GLU A 439 22.84 10.80 12.81
CA GLU A 439 22.77 9.38 12.44
C GLU A 439 23.60 9.08 11.17
N LEU A 440 23.58 9.99 10.19
CA LEU A 440 24.34 9.87 8.96
C LEU A 440 25.86 9.93 9.22
N GLU A 441 26.31 10.84 10.07
CA GLU A 441 27.72 10.94 10.48
C GLU A 441 28.19 9.69 11.23
N GLN A 442 27.38 9.19 12.18
CA GLN A 442 27.70 7.98 12.95
C GLN A 442 27.72 6.71 12.11
N GLY A 443 26.80 6.60 11.13
CA GLY A 443 26.75 5.49 10.18
C GLY A 443 27.91 5.50 9.18
N SER A 444 28.43 6.68 8.85
CA SER A 444 29.59 6.84 7.96
C SER A 444 30.91 6.46 8.65
N GLY A 445 30.98 6.55 9.98
CA GLY A 445 32.18 6.23 10.78
C GLY A 445 32.49 4.74 10.97
N HIS A 446 31.60 3.83 10.56
CA HIS A 446 31.81 2.37 10.67
C HIS A 446 32.43 1.73 9.41
N ASN A 447 32.83 2.52 8.42
CA ASN A 447 33.45 2.07 7.15
C ASN A 447 34.87 2.60 6.95
N HIS A 448 35.60 2.95 8.02
CA HIS A 448 37.01 3.36 7.96
C HIS A 448 37.96 2.32 8.53
#